data_AF-A0A7M2XF65-F1
#
_entry.id   AF-A0A7M2XF65-F1
#
_cell.length_a   1.000
_cell.length_b   1.000
_cell.length_c   1.000
_cell.angle_alpha   90.00
_cell.angle_beta   90.00
_cell.angle_gamma   90.00
#
_symmetry.space_group_name_H-M   'P 1'
#
loop_
_entity.id
_entity.type
_entity.pdbx_description
1 polymer ?
#
loop_
_entity_poly.entity_id
_entity_poly.type
_entity_poly.pdbx_seq_one_letter_code
_entity_poly.pdbx_strand_id
1 'polypeptide(L)'
;MKESARVTRTTLPPAVTVLGLAGWLPQALCIWAVMDKGPYQWTAKAAGCFYAALILSFLGGLWWMAGLLGGVRKSGLYVVSVLPSLAAWAALLPWSEGWHWPGPSLVALGLLLLASPLVDRKLSGDVTLPPGWLRLRAWMAGGLGILTLALASLG
;
A
#
# COMPACT_ATOMS: atom_id res chain seq x y z
N MET A 1 -39.44 -13.92 -2.92
CA MET A 1 -39.06 -15.16 -2.21
C MET A 1 -38.03 -15.90 -3.05
N LYS A 2 -36.73 -15.67 -2.82
CA LYS A 2 -35.63 -16.53 -3.32
C LYS A 2 -34.53 -16.60 -2.25
N GLU A 3 -34.21 -17.84 -1.94
CA GLU A 3 -33.28 -18.45 -1.00
C GLU A 3 -32.89 -17.76 0.31
N SER A 4 -33.42 -18.37 1.37
CA SER A 4 -32.87 -18.48 2.71
C SER A 4 -31.41 -18.97 2.73
N ALA A 5 -30.58 -18.28 3.51
CA ALA A 5 -29.51 -18.79 4.36
C ALA A 5 -28.78 -20.09 3.93
N ARG A 6 -27.64 -19.93 3.27
CA ARG A 6 -26.49 -20.84 3.45
C ARG A 6 -25.29 -20.02 3.94
N VAL A 7 -25.08 -20.02 5.25
CA VAL A 7 -23.85 -19.53 5.88
C VAL A 7 -22.70 -20.41 5.36
N THR A 8 -22.05 -19.96 4.30
CA THR A 8 -20.91 -20.64 3.68
C THR A 8 -19.73 -19.69 3.86
N ARG A 9 -18.75 -20.09 4.69
CA ARG A 9 -17.51 -19.36 5.04
C ARG A 9 -17.30 -18.11 4.18
N THR A 10 -17.64 -16.93 4.69
CA THR A 10 -17.69 -15.69 3.90
C THR A 10 -16.30 -15.28 3.43
N THR A 11 -15.91 -15.79 2.27
CA THR A 11 -14.74 -15.33 1.52
C THR A 11 -15.00 -13.94 0.98
N LEU A 12 -13.99 -13.08 1.01
CA LEU A 12 -14.05 -11.75 0.40
C LEU A 12 -14.56 -11.83 -1.04
N PRO A 13 -15.29 -10.81 -1.55
CA PRO A 13 -15.68 -10.77 -2.94
C PRO A 13 -14.48 -10.97 -3.88
N PRO A 14 -14.59 -11.79 -4.94
CA PRO A 14 -13.47 -12.07 -5.83
C PRO A 14 -12.84 -10.81 -6.43
N ALA A 15 -13.67 -9.83 -6.80
CA ALA A 15 -13.21 -8.54 -7.32
C ALA A 15 -12.28 -7.80 -6.34
N VAL A 16 -12.59 -7.81 -5.04
CA VAL A 16 -11.74 -7.17 -4.00
C VAL A 16 -10.38 -7.85 -3.92
N THR A 17 -10.36 -9.18 -4.00
CA THR A 17 -9.13 -9.96 -3.92
C THR A 17 -8.27 -9.77 -5.16
N VAL A 18 -8.86 -9.91 -6.35
CA VAL A 18 -8.15 -9.82 -7.63
C VAL A 18 -7.63 -8.40 -7.85
N LEU A 19 -8.47 -7.38 -7.70
CA LEU A 19 -8.05 -5.99 -7.90
C LEU A 19 -7.07 -5.52 -6.82
N GLY A 20 -7.23 -6.00 -5.58
CA GLY A 20 -6.28 -5.72 -4.51
C GLY A 20 -4.87 -6.26 -4.82
N LEU A 21 -4.78 -7.51 -5.29
CA LEU A 21 -3.50 -8.12 -5.68
C LEU A 21 -2.96 -7.58 -7.01
N ALA A 22 -3.83 -7.15 -7.94
CA ALA A 22 -3.43 -6.49 -9.18
C ALA A 22 -2.66 -5.19 -8.94
N GLY A 23 -2.74 -4.61 -7.73
CA GLY A 23 -1.89 -3.51 -7.29
C GLY A 23 -0.38 -3.82 -7.32
N TRP A 24 0.05 -5.07 -7.48
CA TRP A 24 1.47 -5.39 -7.68
C TRP A 24 1.95 -5.13 -9.11
N LEU A 25 1.04 -5.12 -10.08
CA LEU A 25 1.38 -5.08 -11.51
C LEU A 25 2.17 -3.83 -11.89
N PRO A 26 1.80 -2.60 -11.48
CA PRO A 26 2.58 -1.42 -11.86
C PRO A 26 4.03 -1.47 -11.37
N GLN A 27 4.24 -1.98 -10.15
CA GLN A 27 5.59 -2.11 -9.59
C GLN A 27 6.41 -3.19 -10.31
N ALA A 28 5.79 -4.33 -10.63
CA ALA A 28 6.44 -5.40 -11.40
C ALA A 28 6.83 -4.95 -12.81
N LEU A 29 5.98 -4.16 -13.48
CA LEU A 29 6.28 -3.56 -14.78
C LEU A 29 7.44 -2.57 -14.70
N CYS A 30 7.52 -1.77 -13.64
CA CYS A 30 8.66 -0.87 -13.41
C CYS A 30 9.97 -1.64 -13.23
N ILE A 31 9.96 -2.74 -12.48
CA ILE A 31 11.12 -3.63 -12.34
C ILE A 31 11.56 -4.16 -13.70
N TRP A 32 10.62 -4.72 -14.47
CA TRP A 32 10.90 -5.26 -15.80
C TRP A 32 11.52 -4.19 -16.71
N ALA A 33 10.97 -2.98 -16.75
CA ALA A 33 11.49 -1.87 -17.55
C ALA A 33 12.89 -1.40 -17.11
N VAL A 34 13.27 -1.57 -15.85
CA VAL A 34 14.63 -1.25 -15.37
C VAL A 34 15.64 -2.32 -15.80
N MET A 35 15.23 -3.58 -15.94
CA MET A 35 16.11 -4.69 -16.32
C MET A 35 16.67 -4.55 -17.74
N ASP A 36 15.94 -3.90 -18.64
CA ASP A 36 16.35 -3.68 -20.02
C ASP A 36 17.56 -2.73 -20.17
N LYS A 37 17.98 -2.05 -19.09
CA LYS A 37 19.07 -1.05 -19.07
C LYS A 37 18.96 0.03 -20.15
N GLY A 38 17.74 0.30 -20.61
CA GLY A 38 17.44 1.28 -21.62
C GLY A 38 17.39 2.73 -21.09
N PRO A 39 17.10 3.70 -21.97
CA PRO A 39 17.04 5.12 -21.60
C PRO A 39 15.94 5.44 -20.58
N TYR A 40 14.95 4.55 -20.42
CA TYR A 40 13.81 4.74 -19.53
C TYR A 40 14.01 4.22 -18.10
N GLN A 41 15.20 3.73 -17.74
CA GLN A 41 15.46 3.20 -16.39
C GLN A 41 15.09 4.20 -15.29
N TRP A 42 15.51 5.46 -15.43
CA TRP A 42 15.20 6.49 -14.45
C TRP A 42 13.70 6.73 -14.36
N THR A 43 13.01 6.84 -15.51
CA THR A 43 11.56 7.03 -15.58
C THR A 43 10.80 5.87 -14.95
N ALA A 44 11.25 4.63 -15.15
CA ALA A 44 10.64 3.46 -14.54
C ALA A 44 10.81 3.45 -13.01
N LYS A 45 12.00 3.79 -12.49
CA LYS A 45 12.21 3.95 -11.05
C LYS A 45 11.37 5.08 -10.46
N ALA A 46 11.28 6.19 -11.16
CA ALA A 46 10.46 7.34 -10.79
C ALA A 46 8.98 6.97 -10.70
N ALA A 47 8.45 6.32 -11.74
CA ALA A 47 7.07 5.85 -11.79
C ALA A 47 6.75 4.87 -10.65
N GLY A 48 7.64 3.92 -10.36
CA GLY A 48 7.50 3.02 -9.22
C GLY A 48 7.51 3.75 -7.88
N CYS A 49 8.34 4.78 -7.73
CA CYS A 49 8.37 5.61 -6.52
C CYS A 49 7.05 6.37 -6.30
N PHE A 50 6.54 7.02 -7.35
CA PHE A 50 5.25 7.71 -7.30
C PHE A 50 4.10 6.73 -6.99
N TYR A 51 4.12 5.56 -7.61
CA TYR A 51 3.08 4.55 -7.39
C TYR A 51 3.07 4.04 -5.94
N ALA A 52 4.23 3.70 -5.39
CA ALA A 52 4.35 3.29 -3.99
C ALA A 52 3.89 4.39 -3.02
N ALA A 53 4.25 5.65 -3.27
CA ALA A 53 3.81 6.81 -2.50
C ALA A 53 2.29 7.00 -2.55
N LEU A 54 1.69 6.87 -3.74
CA LEU A 54 0.24 6.97 -3.94
C LEU A 54 -0.51 5.90 -3.13
N ILE A 55 -0.09 4.63 -3.23
CA ILE A 55 -0.71 3.55 -2.48
C ILE A 55 -0.55 3.74 -0.96
N LEU A 56 0.65 4.15 -0.51
CA LEU A 56 0.87 4.48 0.90
C LEU A 56 -0.09 5.57 1.38
N SER A 57 -0.26 6.65 0.62
CA SER A 57 -1.21 7.73 0.96
C SER A 57 -2.65 7.21 1.04
N PHE A 58 -3.07 6.38 0.08
CA PHE A 58 -4.41 5.78 0.07
C PHE A 58 -4.71 4.93 1.32
N LEU A 59 -3.70 4.23 1.86
CA LEU A 59 -3.84 3.41 3.06
C LEU A 59 -4.23 4.22 4.30
N GLY A 60 -3.72 5.45 4.41
CA GLY A 60 -4.14 6.38 5.45
C GLY A 60 -5.63 6.68 5.41
N GLY A 61 -6.15 7.01 4.22
CA GLY A 61 -7.59 7.24 3.99
C GLY A 61 -8.45 6.01 4.32
N LEU A 62 -7.98 4.81 3.99
CA LEU A 62 -8.65 3.56 4.33
C LEU A 62 -8.81 3.39 5.85
N TRP A 63 -7.73 3.60 6.63
CA TRP A 63 -7.80 3.49 8.09
C TRP A 63 -8.68 4.56 8.70
N TRP A 64 -8.63 5.79 8.18
CA TRP A 64 -9.51 6.88 8.60
C TRP A 64 -10.98 6.49 8.43
N MET A 65 -11.38 6.07 7.24
CA MET A 65 -12.78 5.74 6.96
C MET A 65 -13.24 4.50 7.70
N ALA A 66 -12.39 3.48 7.84
CA ALA A 66 -12.71 2.30 8.65
C ALA A 66 -12.91 2.67 10.13
N GLY A 67 -12.08 3.55 10.69
CA GLY A 67 -12.25 4.07 12.04
C GLY A 67 -13.56 4.86 12.22
N LEU A 68 -13.86 5.74 11.26
CA LEU A 68 -15.08 6.56 11.28
C LEU A 68 -16.34 5.70 11.24
N LEU A 69 -16.41 4.76 10.28
CA LEU A 69 -17.55 3.85 10.13
C LEU A 69 -17.66 2.85 11.29
N GLY A 70 -16.53 2.45 11.88
CA GLY A 70 -16.47 1.63 13.10
C GLY A 70 -16.79 2.40 14.38
N GLY A 71 -17.07 3.70 14.31
CA GLY A 71 -17.45 4.52 15.46
C GLY A 71 -16.30 4.91 16.38
N VAL A 72 -15.04 4.69 15.99
CA VAL A 72 -13.85 4.97 16.82
C VAL A 72 -13.76 6.47 17.13
N ARG A 73 -13.75 6.80 18.43
CA ARG A 73 -13.67 8.21 18.91
C ARG A 73 -12.24 8.66 19.24
N LYS A 74 -11.30 7.73 19.37
CA LYS A 74 -9.90 8.02 19.73
C LYS A 74 -9.23 8.80 18.60
N SER A 75 -8.79 10.03 18.88
CA SER A 75 -8.12 10.91 17.91
C SER A 75 -6.83 10.30 17.34
N GLY A 76 -6.12 9.50 18.15
CA GLY A 76 -4.84 8.90 17.76
C GLY A 76 -4.92 8.04 16.49
N LEU A 77 -6.04 7.36 16.22
CA LEU A 77 -6.20 6.61 14.96
C LEU A 77 -6.16 7.55 13.76
N TYR A 78 -6.90 8.65 13.81
CA TYR A 78 -7.00 9.61 12.72
C TYR A 78 -5.67 10.35 12.50
N VAL A 79 -4.93 10.65 13.56
CA VAL A 79 -3.56 11.18 13.44
C VAL A 79 -2.66 10.19 12.71
N VAL A 80 -2.67 8.91 13.12
CA VAL A 80 -1.90 7.84 12.45
C VAL A 80 -2.32 7.69 10.99
N SER A 81 -3.60 7.85 10.67
CA SER A 81 -4.10 7.80 9.29
C SER A 81 -3.58 8.91 8.38
N VAL A 82 -3.08 10.04 8.92
CA VAL A 82 -2.48 11.11 8.11
C VAL A 82 -1.00 10.84 7.80
N LEU A 83 -0.31 10.11 8.68
CA LEU A 83 1.13 9.86 8.55
C LEU A 83 1.53 9.23 7.20
N PRO A 84 0.79 8.26 6.63
CA PRO A 84 1.13 7.70 5.32
C PRO A 84 1.15 8.73 4.20
N SER A 85 0.20 9.67 4.17
CA SER A 85 0.15 10.73 3.17
C SER A 85 1.30 11.74 3.33
N LEU A 86 1.63 12.11 4.57
CA LEU A 86 2.77 12.99 4.85
C LEU A 86 4.10 12.32 4.52
N ALA A 87 4.26 11.04 4.86
CA ALA A 87 5.45 10.27 4.55
C ALA A 87 5.60 10.07 3.03
N ALA A 88 4.51 9.77 2.33
CA ALA A 88 4.48 9.69 0.87
C ALA A 88 4.89 11.02 0.23
N TRP A 89 4.34 12.14 0.68
CA TRP A 89 4.72 13.46 0.20
C TRP A 89 6.18 13.79 0.47
N ALA A 90 6.67 13.55 1.70
CA ALA A 90 8.06 13.77 2.07
C ALA A 90 9.04 12.91 1.24
N ALA A 91 8.67 11.67 0.89
CA ALA A 91 9.48 10.80 0.04
C ALA A 91 9.64 11.32 -1.39
N LEU A 92 8.78 12.24 -1.85
CA LEU A 92 8.85 12.83 -3.19
C LEU A 92 9.62 14.16 -3.24
N LEU A 93 9.80 14.83 -2.10
CA LEU A 93 10.54 16.11 -2.01
C LEU A 93 12.01 16.05 -2.47
N PRO A 94 12.80 14.98 -2.25
CA PRO A 94 14.21 14.98 -2.65
C PRO A 94 14.41 15.23 -4.15
N TRP A 95 13.40 14.93 -4.99
CA TRP A 95 13.44 15.21 -6.42
C TRP A 95 13.44 16.72 -6.74
N SER A 96 12.71 17.55 -6.00
CA SER A 96 12.67 19.01 -6.25
C SER A 96 13.96 19.71 -5.85
N GLU A 97 14.66 19.16 -4.86
CA GLU A 97 15.90 19.72 -4.31
C GLU A 97 17.15 19.20 -5.04
N GLY A 98 17.00 18.37 -6.08
CA GLY A 98 18.12 17.79 -6.84
C GLY A 98 18.94 16.75 -6.07
N TRP A 99 18.38 16.16 -5.01
CA TRP A 99 19.05 15.14 -4.20
C TRP A 99 19.06 13.78 -4.89
N HIS A 100 19.76 12.81 -4.29
CA HIS A 100 19.79 11.44 -4.79
C HIS A 100 18.40 10.78 -4.68
N TRP A 101 17.73 10.64 -5.83
CA TRP A 101 16.35 10.15 -5.96
C TRP A 101 16.22 9.27 -7.22
N PRO A 102 15.37 8.22 -7.25
CA PRO A 102 14.39 7.80 -6.24
C PRO A 102 14.86 6.73 -5.24
N GLY A 103 16.11 6.26 -5.31
CA GLY A 103 16.59 5.08 -4.56
C GLY A 103 16.27 5.11 -3.05
N PRO A 104 16.73 6.11 -2.28
CA PRO A 104 16.45 6.21 -0.85
C PRO A 104 14.95 6.30 -0.53
N SER A 105 14.19 7.02 -1.36
CA SER A 105 12.73 7.14 -1.22
C SER A 105 12.02 5.80 -1.43
N LEU A 106 12.45 5.01 -2.42
CA LEU A 106 11.92 3.66 -2.65
C LEU A 106 12.19 2.75 -1.44
N VAL A 107 13.37 2.84 -0.82
CA VAL A 107 13.67 2.07 0.40
C VAL A 107 12.70 2.46 1.53
N ALA A 108 12.57 3.76 1.81
CA ALA A 108 11.69 4.24 2.86
C ALA A 108 10.22 3.84 2.62
N LEU A 109 9.72 4.04 1.40
CA LEU A 109 8.35 3.67 1.00
C LEU A 109 8.12 2.17 1.10
N GLY A 110 9.06 1.34 0.64
CA GLY A 110 8.98 -0.11 0.73
C GLY A 110 8.87 -0.60 2.17
N LEU A 111 9.70 -0.07 3.07
CA LEU A 111 9.65 -0.41 4.50
C LEU A 111 8.33 0.03 5.15
N LEU A 112 7.84 1.23 4.85
CA LEU A 112 6.56 1.73 5.36
C LEU A 112 5.37 0.88 4.88
N LEU A 113 5.38 0.47 3.61
CA LEU A 113 4.39 -0.45 3.06
C LEU A 113 4.42 -1.79 3.81
N LEU A 114 5.59 -2.38 4.02
CA LEU A 114 5.74 -3.64 4.78
C LEU A 114 5.28 -3.51 6.23
N ALA A 115 5.48 -2.36 6.85
CA ALA A 115 5.03 -2.09 8.21
C ALA A 115 3.51 -1.82 8.30
N SER A 116 2.88 -1.37 7.21
CA SER A 116 1.47 -0.95 7.20
C SER A 116 0.47 -1.97 7.78
N PRO A 117 0.60 -3.31 7.55
CA PRO A 117 -0.31 -4.31 8.15
C PRO A 117 -0.34 -4.32 9.68
N LEU A 118 0.66 -3.75 10.35
CA LEU A 118 0.66 -3.62 11.81
C LEU A 118 -0.46 -2.67 12.28
N VAL A 119 -0.73 -1.61 11.51
CA VAL A 119 -1.84 -0.68 11.79
C VAL A 119 -3.18 -1.35 11.48
N ASP A 120 -3.29 -2.12 10.38
CA ASP A 120 -4.50 -2.90 10.09
C ASP A 120 -4.83 -3.89 11.22
N ARG A 121 -3.83 -4.57 11.78
CA ARG A 121 -4.01 -5.46 12.94
C ARG A 121 -4.47 -4.71 14.18
N LYS A 122 -3.87 -3.56 14.49
CA LYS A 122 -4.31 -2.74 15.63
C LYS A 122 -5.76 -2.28 15.44
N LEU A 123 -6.11 -1.81 14.24
CA LEU A 123 -7.45 -1.36 13.89
C LEU A 123 -8.49 -2.48 14.02
N SER A 124 -8.13 -3.73 13.74
CA SER A 124 -9.04 -4.88 13.88
C SER A 124 -9.50 -5.15 15.32
N GLY A 125 -8.80 -4.60 16.32
CA GLY A 125 -9.24 -4.64 17.72
C GLY A 125 -10.28 -3.55 18.06
N ASP A 126 -10.33 -2.46 17.30
CA ASP A 126 -11.28 -1.36 17.52
C ASP A 126 -12.46 -1.40 16.53
N VAL A 127 -12.36 -2.13 15.39
CA VAL A 127 -13.37 -2.19 14.33
C VAL A 127 -13.54 -3.62 13.79
N THR A 128 -14.78 -4.02 13.53
CA THR A 128 -15.10 -5.30 12.88
C THR A 128 -14.72 -5.27 11.40
N LEU A 129 -13.71 -6.04 11.00
CA LEU A 129 -13.27 -6.17 9.61
C LEU A 129 -13.83 -7.44 8.96
N PRO A 130 -14.06 -7.45 7.64
CA PRO A 130 -14.50 -8.66 6.95
C PRO A 130 -13.52 -9.84 7.11
N PRO A 131 -14.00 -11.08 7.23
CA PRO A 131 -13.14 -12.26 7.32
C PRO A 131 -12.15 -12.32 6.16
N GLY A 132 -10.88 -12.59 6.46
CA GLY A 132 -9.81 -12.66 5.45
C GLY A 132 -9.21 -11.33 5.00
N TRP A 133 -9.77 -10.19 5.41
CA TRP A 133 -9.26 -8.86 5.06
C TRP A 133 -7.81 -8.64 5.49
N LEU A 134 -7.47 -8.95 6.74
CA LEU A 134 -6.11 -8.78 7.26
C LEU A 134 -5.08 -9.61 6.49
N ARG A 135 -5.44 -10.84 6.08
CA ARG A 135 -4.57 -11.69 5.27
C ARG A 135 -4.36 -11.08 3.89
N LEU A 136 -5.43 -10.63 3.24
CA LEU A 136 -5.34 -9.97 1.93
C LEU A 136 -4.49 -8.69 2.02
N ARG A 137 -4.70 -7.84 3.03
CA ARG A 137 -3.89 -6.64 3.27
C ARG A 137 -2.41 -6.95 3.46
N ALA A 138 -2.08 -8.00 4.23
CA ALA A 138 -0.72 -8.44 4.41
C ALA A 138 -0.06 -8.88 3.09
N TRP A 139 -0.79 -9.60 2.23
CA TRP A 139 -0.30 -9.92 0.88
C TRP A 139 -0.12 -8.66 0.05
N MET A 140 -1.15 -7.82 -0.07
CA MET A 140 -1.11 -6.60 -0.88
C MET A 140 0.08 -5.71 -0.51
N ALA A 141 0.23 -5.39 0.77
CA ALA A 141 1.32 -4.59 1.30
C ALA A 141 2.68 -5.30 1.20
N GLY A 142 2.71 -6.60 1.51
CA GLY A 142 3.90 -7.43 1.45
C GLY A 142 4.50 -7.48 0.05
N GLY A 143 3.70 -7.87 -0.93
CA GLY A 143 4.13 -7.94 -2.33
C GLY A 143 4.55 -6.59 -2.88
N LEU A 144 3.74 -5.55 -2.67
CA LEU A 144 4.08 -4.20 -3.15
C LEU A 144 5.35 -3.66 -2.46
N GLY A 145 5.48 -3.82 -1.15
CA GLY A 145 6.66 -3.40 -0.39
C GLY A 145 7.93 -4.11 -0.84
N ILE A 146 7.89 -5.43 -1.02
CA ILE A 146 9.02 -6.22 -1.53
C ILE A 146 9.41 -5.78 -2.94
N LEU A 147 8.44 -5.62 -3.85
CA LEU A 147 8.71 -5.14 -5.22
C LEU A 147 9.28 -3.71 -5.22
N THR A 148 8.85 -2.87 -4.27
CA THR A 148 9.40 -1.50 -4.12
C THR A 148 10.86 -1.54 -3.68
N LEU A 149 11.21 -2.39 -2.71
CA LEU A 149 12.59 -2.60 -2.28
C LEU A 149 13.45 -3.23 -3.37
N ALA A 150 12.90 -4.19 -4.11
CA ALA A 150 13.58 -4.79 -5.26
C ALA A 150 13.91 -3.72 -6.31
N LEU A 151 12.95 -2.84 -6.65
CA LEU A 151 13.19 -1.73 -7.57
C LEU A 151 14.28 -0.76 -7.06
N ALA A 152 14.34 -0.53 -5.75
CA ALA A 152 15.39 0.29 -5.14
C ALA A 152 16.79 -0.33 -5.29
N SER A 153 16.88 -1.66 -5.23
CA SER A 153 18.14 -2.40 -5.32
C SER A 153 18.67 -2.57 -6.74
N LEU A 154 17.81 -2.45 -7.75
CA LEU A 154 18.20 -2.53 -9.14
C LEU A 154 18.86 -1.21 -9.53
N GLY A 155 20.19 -1.23 -9.65
CA GLY A 155 21.06 -0.12 -10.06
C GLY A 155 21.21 -0.08 -11.57
#